data_AF-A0A164JVQ6-F1
#
_entry.id   AF-A0A164JVQ6-F1
#
_cell.length_a   1.000
_cell.length_b   1.000
_cell.length_c   1.000
_cell.angle_alpha   90.00
_cell.angle_beta   90.00
_cell.angle_gamma   90.00
#
_symmetry.space_group_name_H-M   'P 1'
#
loop_
_entity.id
_entity.type
_entity.pdbx_description
1 polymer ?
#
loop_
_entity_poly.entity_id
_entity_poly.type
_entity_poly.pdbx_seq_one_letter_code
_entity_poly.pdbx_strand_id
1 'polypeptide(L)'
;MADVSFFAEAIIPVVLLLFSLQRLPMYRSKPQTRPMTVLLLTLSTAQFFRIHALADDKLDPMLHGATGMWNVSVLIAQALAVCAATQLVGIVAHSTQRNFPRPYRYGLSAALMVGLVIAFLLSPAPTRPTYYLSQTFVAEGWMLVYWVIFLGSLSLCVTVPLYLLVRMAWIVKTGELARVLVGAALACAMVLLYAVHKIAYLVAFGRNVDNWYTQHTVQISLFLIMSPLLFAGYVAWVYVWTSLLPRIQRYRRIVSYMEQWQTLATQSNAILADNLIPSSKRAAWRASRNSVASTRLMVEMVDGEAVARQASTILGAKK
;
A
#
# COMPACT_ATOMS: atom_id res chain seq x y z
N MET A 1 -3.96 29.92 9.38
CA MET A 1 -3.43 29.22 8.18
C MET A 1 -2.72 27.89 8.51
N ALA A 2 -2.30 27.63 9.76
CA ALA A 2 -1.68 26.35 10.15
C ALA A 2 -2.61 25.12 10.07
N ASP A 3 -3.91 25.28 10.36
CA ASP A 3 -4.85 24.15 10.48
C ASP A 3 -5.15 23.40 9.17
N VAL A 4 -5.06 24.08 8.01
CA VAL A 4 -5.34 23.44 6.71
C VAL A 4 -4.20 22.52 6.28
N SER A 5 -2.95 22.86 6.63
CA SER A 5 -1.78 22.04 6.32
C SER A 5 -1.75 20.74 7.12
N PHE A 6 -2.07 20.80 8.42
CA PHE A 6 -2.13 19.64 9.30
C PHE A 6 -3.19 18.63 8.84
N PHE A 7 -4.36 19.12 8.44
CA PHE A 7 -5.45 18.26 7.96
C PHE A 7 -5.04 17.51 6.68
N ALA A 8 -4.37 18.18 5.74
CA ALA A 8 -3.89 17.57 4.50
C ALA A 8 -2.78 16.52 4.75
N GLU A 9 -1.83 16.81 5.65
CA GLU A 9 -0.75 15.88 6.02
C GLU A 9 -1.27 14.62 6.74
N ALA A 10 -2.34 14.74 7.53
CA ALA A 10 -2.90 13.62 8.29
C ALA A 10 -3.80 12.67 7.46
N ILE A 11 -4.40 13.13 6.36
CA ILE A 11 -5.33 12.32 5.55
C ILE A 11 -4.67 11.03 5.06
N ILE A 12 -3.47 11.13 4.50
CA ILE A 12 -2.79 9.97 3.90
C ILE A 12 -2.45 8.89 4.95
N PRO A 13 -1.76 9.19 6.07
CA PRO A 13 -1.48 8.18 7.09
C PRO A 13 -2.75 7.59 7.69
N VAL A 14 -3.82 8.38 7.90
CA VAL A 14 -5.12 7.87 8.38
C VAL A 14 -5.74 6.89 7.38
N VAL A 15 -5.79 7.25 6.10
CA VAL A 15 -6.34 6.36 5.06
C VAL A 15 -5.54 5.07 4.98
N LEU A 16 -4.20 5.14 4.96
CA LEU A 16 -3.35 3.94 4.95
C LEU A 16 -3.56 3.09 6.20
N LEU A 17 -3.72 3.71 7.38
CA LEU A 17 -4.00 3.01 8.62
C LEU A 17 -5.35 2.29 8.55
N LEU A 18 -6.43 2.97 8.13
CA LEU A 18 -7.75 2.35 7.98
C LEU A 18 -7.71 1.15 7.03
N PHE A 19 -7.01 1.28 5.89
CA PHE A 19 -6.80 0.15 4.97
C PHE A 19 -6.00 -0.99 5.61
N SER A 20 -4.97 -0.68 6.40
CA SER A 20 -4.18 -1.70 7.10
C SER A 20 -5.02 -2.43 8.16
N LEU A 21 -5.84 -1.71 8.92
CA LEU A 21 -6.74 -2.25 9.95
C LEU A 21 -7.83 -3.13 9.33
N GLN A 22 -8.42 -2.70 8.21
CA GLN A 22 -9.38 -3.51 7.44
C GLN A 22 -8.77 -4.85 6.98
N ARG A 23 -7.45 -4.89 6.77
CA ARG A 23 -6.73 -6.09 6.32
C ARG A 23 -6.23 -6.98 7.46
N LEU A 24 -6.31 -6.56 8.72
CA LEU A 24 -5.89 -7.38 9.87
C LEU A 24 -6.60 -8.75 9.95
N PRO A 25 -7.91 -8.87 9.70
CA PRO A 25 -8.56 -10.19 9.67
C PRO A 25 -8.00 -11.12 8.58
N MET A 26 -7.48 -10.55 7.47
CA MET A 26 -6.86 -11.31 6.39
C MET A 26 -5.44 -11.76 6.74
N TYR A 27 -4.78 -11.10 7.70
CA TYR A 27 -3.43 -11.45 8.14
C TYR A 27 -3.35 -12.89 8.66
N ARG A 28 -4.34 -13.32 9.45
CA ARG A 28 -4.42 -14.68 9.98
C ARG A 28 -4.81 -15.70 8.90
N SER A 29 -5.84 -15.38 8.10
CA SER A 29 -6.45 -16.31 7.14
C SER A 29 -5.73 -16.46 5.79
N LYS A 30 -4.91 -15.48 5.38
CA LYS A 30 -4.27 -15.46 4.05
C LYS A 30 -2.78 -15.09 4.12
N PRO A 31 -1.89 -16.08 4.31
CA PRO A 31 -0.45 -15.86 4.46
C PRO A 31 0.20 -15.05 3.32
N GLN A 32 -0.30 -15.21 2.10
CA GLN A 32 0.18 -14.50 0.90
C GLN A 32 -0.02 -12.97 0.98
N THR A 33 -1.02 -12.51 1.76
CA THR A 33 -1.36 -11.08 1.85
C THR A 33 -0.68 -10.35 3.01
N ARG A 34 0.00 -11.11 3.91
CA ARG A 34 0.67 -10.57 5.10
C ARG A 34 1.69 -9.47 4.79
N PRO A 35 2.58 -9.61 3.80
CA PRO A 35 3.59 -8.58 3.51
C PRO A 35 2.96 -7.23 3.16
N MET A 36 1.84 -7.23 2.42
CA MET A 36 1.10 -6.01 2.09
C MET A 36 0.48 -5.37 3.33
N THR A 37 -0.09 -6.16 4.23
CA THR A 37 -0.64 -5.64 5.50
C THR A 37 0.46 -5.01 6.37
N VAL A 38 1.61 -5.67 6.49
CA VAL A 38 2.76 -5.15 7.24
C VAL A 38 3.32 -3.89 6.57
N LEU A 39 3.45 -3.87 5.25
CA LEU A 39 3.88 -2.70 4.49
C LEU A 39 2.97 -1.50 4.75
N LEU A 40 1.65 -1.68 4.64
CA LEU A 40 0.69 -0.59 4.83
C LEU A 40 0.70 -0.08 6.27
N LEU A 41 0.80 -0.98 7.26
CA LEU A 41 0.86 -0.62 8.67
C LEU A 41 2.15 0.12 9.01
N THR A 42 3.30 -0.42 8.59
CA THR A 42 4.60 0.22 8.85
C THR A 42 4.73 1.56 8.14
N LEU A 43 4.26 1.66 6.89
CA LEU A 43 4.25 2.92 6.16
C LEU A 43 3.30 3.95 6.77
N SER A 44 2.08 3.55 7.18
CA SER A 44 1.13 4.48 7.81
C SER A 44 1.68 5.02 9.13
N THR A 45 2.19 4.13 9.98
CA THR A 45 2.83 4.52 11.24
C THR A 45 4.05 5.40 10.99
N ALA A 46 4.92 5.06 10.03
CA ALA A 46 6.06 5.89 9.67
C ALA A 46 5.66 7.32 9.28
N GLN A 47 4.57 7.45 8.50
CA GLN A 47 4.06 8.75 8.09
C GLN A 47 3.45 9.55 9.25
N PHE A 48 2.79 8.91 10.22
CA PHE A 48 2.33 9.60 11.44
C PHE A 48 3.50 10.24 12.21
N PHE A 49 4.63 9.55 12.32
CA PHE A 49 5.85 10.09 12.95
C PHE A 49 6.57 11.15 12.11
N ARG A 50 6.04 11.51 10.92
CA ARG A 50 6.59 12.55 10.04
C ARG A 50 5.67 13.75 9.81
N ILE A 51 4.45 13.73 10.35
CA ILE A 51 3.57 14.91 10.30
C ILE A 51 4.24 15.98 11.15
N HIS A 52 4.65 17.10 10.55
CA HIS A 52 5.55 18.05 11.23
C HIS A 52 4.94 18.57 12.54
N ALA A 53 3.69 19.03 12.50
CA ALA A 53 3.00 19.54 13.69
C ALA A 53 2.67 18.45 14.74
N LEU A 54 2.76 17.17 14.40
CA LEU A 54 2.61 16.09 15.39
C LEU A 54 3.97 15.64 15.93
N ALA A 55 4.95 15.49 15.03
CA ALA A 55 6.30 15.05 15.32
C ALA A 55 7.01 16.08 16.21
N ASP A 56 7.11 17.32 15.75
CA ASP A 56 7.96 18.33 16.39
C ASP A 56 7.29 18.94 17.63
N ASP A 57 5.99 19.21 17.58
CA ASP A 57 5.30 19.92 18.67
C ASP A 57 4.86 19.01 19.82
N LYS A 58 4.69 17.70 19.56
CA LYS A 58 4.08 16.78 20.54
C LYS A 58 4.90 15.51 20.77
N LEU A 59 5.18 14.75 19.70
CA LEU A 59 5.80 13.43 19.84
C LEU A 59 7.25 13.52 20.28
N ASP A 60 8.06 14.38 19.67
CA ASP A 60 9.49 14.48 19.99
C ASP A 60 9.72 15.01 21.41
N PRO A 61 9.01 16.07 21.90
CA PRO A 61 9.09 16.48 23.29
C PRO A 61 8.63 15.40 24.27
N MET A 62 7.55 14.66 23.95
CA MET A 62 7.07 13.56 24.78
C MET A 62 8.08 12.40 24.84
N LEU A 63 8.65 12.03 23.69
CA LEU A 63 9.66 10.98 23.59
C LEU A 63 10.96 11.41 24.27
N HIS A 64 11.35 12.68 24.17
CA HIS A 64 12.47 13.25 24.89
C HIS A 64 12.26 13.16 26.41
N GLY A 65 11.07 13.54 26.91
CA GLY A 65 10.74 13.39 28.32
C GLY A 65 10.84 11.94 28.84
N ALA A 66 10.53 10.95 27.98
CA ALA A 66 10.59 9.54 28.33
C ALA A 66 11.99 8.91 28.18
N THR A 67 12.80 9.38 27.22
CA THR A 67 14.05 8.71 26.82
C THR A 67 15.32 9.54 27.07
N GLY A 68 15.18 10.84 27.32
CA GLY A 68 16.28 11.80 27.38
C GLY A 68 16.88 12.15 26.02
N MET A 69 16.32 11.67 24.90
CA MET A 69 16.89 11.83 23.55
C MET A 69 15.98 12.66 22.65
N TRP A 70 16.56 13.52 21.82
CA TRP A 70 15.86 14.26 20.76
C TRP A 70 15.80 13.46 19.45
N ASN A 71 14.90 13.84 18.55
CA ASN A 71 14.73 13.28 17.20
C ASN A 71 14.38 11.78 17.15
N VAL A 72 13.85 11.24 18.25
CA VAL A 72 13.45 9.82 18.36
C VAL A 72 12.28 9.53 17.42
N SER A 73 11.38 10.49 17.25
CA SER A 73 10.28 10.40 16.28
C SER A 73 10.78 10.13 14.85
N VAL A 74 11.82 10.85 14.43
CA VAL A 74 12.45 10.70 13.11
C VAL A 74 13.13 9.34 12.96
N LEU A 75 13.83 8.87 14.00
CA LEU A 75 14.42 7.52 14.02
C LEU A 75 13.35 6.45 13.81
N ILE A 76 12.24 6.52 14.57
CA ILE A 76 11.12 5.58 14.46
C ILE A 76 10.54 5.61 13.04
N ALA A 77 10.29 6.79 12.49
CA ALA A 77 9.78 6.95 11.13
C ALA A 77 10.69 6.28 10.09
N GLN A 78 12.01 6.49 10.19
CA GLN A 78 12.97 5.93 9.25
C GLN A 78 13.12 4.41 9.40
N ALA A 79 13.15 3.89 10.63
CA ALA A 79 13.20 2.45 10.88
C ALA A 79 11.97 1.73 10.31
N LEU A 80 10.78 2.31 10.51
CA LEU A 80 9.54 1.80 9.95
C LEU A 80 9.50 1.91 8.41
N ALA A 81 10.05 2.97 7.83
CA ALA A 81 10.17 3.12 6.38
C ALA A 81 11.07 2.04 5.77
N VAL A 82 12.19 1.71 6.42
CA VAL A 82 13.06 0.59 6.00
C VAL A 82 12.32 -0.74 6.08
N CYS A 83 11.56 -0.98 7.15
CA CYS A 83 10.72 -2.17 7.27
C CYS A 83 9.65 -2.25 6.16
N ALA A 84 9.02 -1.12 5.82
CA ALA A 84 8.06 -1.07 4.72
C ALA A 84 8.74 -1.39 3.38
N ALA A 85 9.93 -0.83 3.13
CA ALA A 85 10.70 -1.06 1.91
C ALA A 85 11.13 -2.52 1.76
N THR A 86 11.57 -3.19 2.84
CA THR A 86 11.91 -4.63 2.78
C THR A 86 10.68 -5.50 2.53
N GLN A 87 9.50 -5.12 3.03
CA GLN A 87 8.25 -5.81 2.68
C GLN A 87 7.92 -5.65 1.20
N LEU A 88 8.16 -4.47 0.61
CA LEU A 88 7.93 -4.22 -0.81
C LEU A 88 8.76 -5.19 -1.68
N VAL A 89 10.03 -5.40 -1.35
CA VAL A 89 10.88 -6.41 -2.01
C VAL A 89 10.22 -7.78 -1.97
N GLY A 90 9.72 -8.20 -0.80
CA GLY A 90 9.06 -9.49 -0.67
C GLY A 90 7.75 -9.61 -1.46
N ILE A 91 6.96 -8.53 -1.57
CA ILE A 91 5.74 -8.49 -2.38
C ILE A 91 6.09 -8.64 -3.85
N VAL A 92 7.01 -7.83 -4.35
CA VAL A 92 7.39 -7.82 -5.77
C VAL A 92 8.11 -9.13 -6.15
N ALA A 93 8.99 -9.64 -5.29
CA ALA A 93 9.61 -10.96 -5.50
C ALA A 93 8.54 -12.06 -5.62
N HIS A 94 7.55 -12.09 -4.72
CA HIS A 94 6.47 -13.08 -4.78
C HIS A 94 5.61 -12.93 -6.05
N SER A 95 5.23 -11.70 -6.41
CA SER A 95 4.49 -11.41 -7.65
C SER A 95 5.27 -11.77 -8.91
N THR A 96 6.60 -11.77 -8.83
CA THR A 96 7.50 -12.14 -9.93
C THR A 96 7.91 -13.61 -9.95
N GLN A 97 7.22 -14.46 -9.16
CA GLN A 97 7.53 -15.89 -9.00
C GLN A 97 8.97 -16.15 -8.53
N ARG A 98 9.59 -15.17 -7.86
CA ARG A 98 10.90 -15.31 -7.24
C ARG A 98 10.76 -15.61 -5.75
N ASN A 99 11.59 -16.52 -5.26
CA ASN A 99 11.62 -16.85 -3.86
C ASN A 99 12.54 -15.89 -3.10
N PHE A 100 11.95 -15.11 -2.19
CA PHE A 100 12.69 -14.36 -1.19
C PHE A 100 12.34 -14.92 0.19
N PRO A 101 13.23 -15.72 0.81
CA PRO A 101 12.93 -16.40 2.07
C PRO A 101 12.51 -15.41 3.15
N ARG A 102 11.40 -15.71 3.83
CA ARG A 102 10.92 -14.94 4.99
C ARG A 102 12.00 -14.69 6.06
N PRO A 103 12.77 -15.70 6.51
CA PRO A 103 13.78 -15.47 7.56
C PRO A 103 14.82 -14.44 7.11
N TYR A 104 15.26 -14.49 5.85
CA TYR A 104 16.20 -13.52 5.31
C TYR A 104 15.61 -12.10 5.27
N ARG A 105 14.36 -11.95 4.84
CA ARG A 105 13.69 -10.63 4.84
C ARG A 105 13.59 -10.01 6.23
N TYR A 106 13.14 -10.79 7.21
CA TYR A 106 12.98 -10.29 8.58
C TYR A 106 14.34 -10.09 9.26
N GLY A 107 15.30 -10.99 9.04
CA GLY A 107 16.67 -10.84 9.51
C GLY A 107 17.35 -9.59 8.96
N LEU A 108 17.23 -9.34 7.65
CA LEU A 108 17.75 -8.12 7.02
C LEU A 108 17.08 -6.86 7.58
N SER A 109 15.76 -6.87 7.76
CA SER A 109 15.04 -5.73 8.34
C SER A 109 15.49 -5.44 9.77
N ALA A 110 15.64 -6.49 10.59
CA ALA A 110 16.11 -6.37 11.96
C ALA A 110 17.56 -5.85 12.01
N ALA A 111 18.46 -6.39 11.19
CA ALA A 111 19.85 -5.96 11.11
C ALA A 111 19.96 -4.48 10.70
N LEU A 112 19.19 -4.04 9.70
CA LEU A 112 19.16 -2.64 9.28
C LEU A 112 18.59 -1.71 10.34
N MET A 113 17.52 -2.12 11.04
CA MET A 113 16.98 -1.34 12.15
C MET A 113 17.99 -1.21 13.30
N VAL A 114 18.62 -2.32 13.71
CA VAL A 114 19.65 -2.30 14.76
C VAL A 114 20.81 -1.40 14.35
N GLY A 115 21.28 -1.51 13.11
CA GLY A 115 22.32 -0.63 12.57
C GLY A 115 21.92 0.85 12.59
N LEU A 116 20.69 1.17 12.19
CA LEU A 116 20.15 2.54 12.25
C LEU A 116 20.10 3.09 13.67
N VAL A 117 19.63 2.29 14.62
CA VAL A 117 19.54 2.68 16.04
C VAL A 117 20.94 2.92 16.60
N ILE A 118 21.89 2.00 16.39
CA ILE A 118 23.28 2.17 16.85
C ILE A 118 23.90 3.42 16.25
N ALA A 119 23.79 3.60 14.93
CA ALA A 119 24.35 4.76 14.25
C ALA A 119 23.72 6.08 14.73
N PHE A 120 22.41 6.08 14.99
CA PHE A 120 21.71 7.25 15.56
C PHE A 120 22.21 7.57 16.97
N LEU A 121 22.30 6.58 17.85
CA LEU A 121 22.75 6.76 19.23
C LEU A 121 24.19 7.29 19.33
N LEU A 122 25.05 6.89 18.39
CA LEU A 122 26.45 7.34 18.32
C LEU A 122 26.63 8.66 17.55
N SER A 123 25.60 9.12 16.84
CA SER A 123 25.61 10.39 16.12
C SER A 123 25.33 11.57 17.05
N PRO A 124 25.50 12.83 16.59
CA PRO A 124 25.05 14.00 17.36
C PRO A 124 23.53 14.21 17.34
N ALA A 125 22.77 13.47 16.52
CA ALA A 125 21.32 13.64 16.39
C ALA A 125 20.52 13.60 17.71
N PRO A 126 20.75 12.68 18.67
CA PRO A 126 19.97 12.62 19.90
C PRO A 126 20.22 13.77 20.88
N THR A 127 21.25 14.59 20.66
CA THR A 127 21.72 15.58 21.64
C THR A 127 20.97 16.92 21.58
N ARG A 128 20.37 17.28 20.45
CA ARG A 128 19.68 18.57 20.28
C ARG A 128 18.45 18.47 19.37
N PRO A 129 17.40 19.27 19.63
CA PRO A 129 16.20 19.28 18.81
C PRO A 129 16.49 19.81 17.41
N THR A 130 15.83 19.26 16.40
CA THR A 130 15.82 19.83 15.05
C THR A 130 14.54 19.50 14.32
N TYR A 131 14.08 20.46 13.52
CA TYR A 131 13.00 20.28 12.56
C TYR A 131 13.42 19.39 11.37
N TYR A 132 14.72 19.38 11.04
CA TYR A 132 15.21 18.68 9.85
C TYR A 132 16.66 18.22 9.99
N LEU A 133 16.84 16.92 10.30
CA LEU A 133 18.14 16.30 10.56
C LEU A 133 19.21 16.65 9.51
N SER A 134 18.87 16.58 8.21
CA SER A 134 19.85 16.82 7.14
C SER A 134 20.27 18.29 6.98
N GLN A 135 19.55 19.24 7.57
CA GLN A 135 19.90 20.67 7.57
C GLN A 135 20.66 21.09 8.83
N THR A 136 20.67 20.26 9.86
CA THR A 136 21.25 20.61 11.16
C THR A 136 22.54 19.86 11.44
N PHE A 137 22.66 18.63 10.98
CA PHE A 137 23.85 17.81 11.23
C PHE A 137 24.55 17.50 9.92
N VAL A 138 25.82 17.89 9.84
CA VAL A 138 26.70 17.55 8.73
C VAL A 138 26.82 16.02 8.66
N ALA A 139 26.84 15.46 7.45
CA ALA A 139 26.98 14.03 7.22
C ALA A 139 28.44 13.56 7.40
N GLU A 140 28.93 13.65 8.63
CA GLU A 140 30.28 13.21 9.03
C GLU A 140 30.21 12.18 10.17
N GLY A 141 31.27 11.39 10.34
CA GLY A 141 31.37 10.37 11.39
C GLY A 141 30.17 9.42 11.43
N TRP A 142 29.57 9.26 12.62
CA TRP A 142 28.40 8.40 12.82
C TRP A 142 27.13 8.89 12.11
N MET A 143 27.01 10.20 11.84
CA MET A 143 25.88 10.74 11.07
C MET A 143 25.95 10.28 9.61
N LEU A 144 27.17 10.17 9.04
CA LEU A 144 27.35 9.61 7.70
C LEU A 144 26.94 8.13 7.67
N VAL A 145 27.37 7.34 8.66
CA VAL A 145 26.99 5.93 8.78
C VAL A 145 25.47 5.78 8.87
N TYR A 146 24.81 6.60 9.69
CA TYR A 146 23.35 6.64 9.79
C TYR A 146 22.68 6.89 8.42
N TRP A 147 23.12 7.92 7.69
CA TRP A 147 22.57 8.23 6.36
C TRP A 147 22.87 7.15 5.33
N VAL A 148 24.06 6.55 5.36
CA VAL A 148 24.43 5.43 4.46
C VAL A 148 23.54 4.22 4.72
N ILE A 149 23.29 3.86 5.98
CA ILE A 149 22.39 2.75 6.30
C ILE A 149 20.97 3.10 5.85
N PHE A 150 20.46 4.29 6.17
CA PHE A 150 19.11 4.70 5.80
C PHE A 150 18.91 4.78 4.28
N LEU A 151 19.68 5.62 3.60
CA LEU A 151 19.54 5.88 2.16
C LEU A 151 20.00 4.68 1.33
N GLY A 152 21.04 3.97 1.76
CA GLY A 152 21.52 2.77 1.10
C GLY A 152 20.51 1.63 1.17
N SER A 153 19.94 1.37 2.35
CA SER A 153 18.90 0.34 2.49
C SER A 153 17.64 0.68 1.70
N LEU A 154 17.19 1.94 1.76
CA LEU A 154 16.03 2.42 1.03
C LEU A 154 16.26 2.31 -0.49
N SER A 155 17.42 2.76 -1.00
CA SER A 155 17.79 2.64 -2.41
C SER A 155 17.81 1.18 -2.86
N LEU A 156 18.51 0.31 -2.14
CA LEU A 156 18.60 -1.12 -2.49
C LEU A 156 17.22 -1.80 -2.49
N CYS A 157 16.39 -1.49 -1.48
CA CYS A 157 15.05 -2.05 -1.36
C CYS A 157 14.08 -1.55 -2.43
N VAL A 158 14.36 -0.46 -3.14
CA VAL A 158 13.52 0.01 -4.25
C VAL A 158 14.11 -0.28 -5.63
N THR A 159 15.44 -0.36 -5.77
CA THR A 159 16.10 -0.70 -7.04
C THR A 159 15.71 -2.10 -7.53
N VAL A 160 15.70 -3.10 -6.64
CA VAL A 160 15.34 -4.47 -7.01
C VAL A 160 13.86 -4.56 -7.45
N PRO A 161 12.88 -4.05 -6.67
CA PRO A 161 11.49 -3.93 -7.12
C PRO A 161 11.33 -3.15 -8.43
N LEU A 162 12.00 -2.00 -8.57
CA LEU A 162 11.93 -1.18 -9.76
C LEU A 162 12.34 -1.99 -11.00
N TYR A 163 13.51 -2.63 -10.96
CA TYR A 163 13.99 -3.47 -12.05
C TYR A 163 12.99 -4.57 -12.41
N LEU A 164 12.47 -5.27 -11.40
CA LEU A 164 11.50 -6.34 -11.60
C LEU A 164 10.18 -5.85 -12.19
N LEU A 165 9.64 -4.76 -11.68
CA LEU A 165 8.39 -4.16 -12.13
C LEU A 165 8.52 -3.62 -13.56
N VAL A 166 9.63 -2.94 -13.89
CA VAL A 166 9.92 -2.48 -15.25
C VAL A 166 10.02 -3.67 -16.19
N ARG A 167 10.79 -4.70 -15.83
CA ARG A 167 10.91 -5.91 -16.65
C ARG A 167 9.55 -6.56 -16.90
N MET A 168 8.71 -6.67 -15.87
CA MET A 168 7.36 -7.22 -16.03
C MET A 168 6.46 -6.34 -16.88
N ALA A 169 6.49 -5.02 -16.69
CA ALA A 169 5.72 -4.08 -17.49
C ALA A 169 6.10 -4.18 -18.98
N TRP A 170 7.39 -4.36 -19.27
CA TRP A 170 7.90 -4.58 -20.63
C TRP A 170 7.44 -5.90 -21.26
N ILE A 171 7.21 -6.95 -20.46
CA ILE A 171 6.71 -8.24 -20.93
C ILE A 171 5.19 -8.16 -21.19
N VAL A 172 4.42 -7.62 -20.24
CA VAL A 172 2.96 -7.55 -20.33
C VAL A 172 2.52 -6.54 -21.40
N LYS A 173 3.27 -5.43 -21.57
CA LYS A 173 3.09 -4.33 -22.54
C LYS A 173 1.77 -3.54 -22.43
N THR A 174 0.63 -4.19 -22.30
CA THR A 174 -0.70 -3.56 -22.36
C THR A 174 -1.66 -4.12 -21.29
N GLY A 175 -2.79 -3.44 -21.09
CA GLY A 175 -3.83 -3.83 -20.14
C GLY A 175 -3.65 -3.28 -18.72
N GLU A 176 -4.54 -3.70 -17.82
CA GLU A 176 -4.65 -3.16 -16.46
C GLU A 176 -3.45 -3.52 -15.59
N LEU A 177 -2.97 -4.76 -15.73
CA LEU A 177 -1.79 -5.23 -15.03
C LEU A 177 -0.56 -4.39 -15.41
N ALA A 178 -0.37 -4.07 -16.69
CA ALA A 178 0.73 -3.20 -17.14
C ALA A 178 0.64 -1.80 -16.49
N ARG A 179 -0.55 -1.20 -16.40
CA ARG A 179 -0.75 0.11 -15.74
C ARG A 179 -0.39 0.05 -14.25
N VAL A 180 -0.78 -1.01 -13.55
CA VAL A 180 -0.45 -1.22 -12.14
C VAL A 180 1.06 -1.38 -11.94
N LEU A 181 1.71 -2.18 -12.80
CA LEU A 181 3.15 -2.40 -12.76
C LEU A 181 3.94 -1.10 -13.03
N VAL A 182 3.54 -0.32 -14.03
CA VAL A 182 4.15 0.99 -14.36
C VAL A 182 3.95 1.97 -13.21
N GLY A 183 2.73 2.08 -12.66
CA GLY A 183 2.47 2.96 -11.52
C GLY A 183 3.33 2.58 -10.31
N ALA A 184 3.45 1.31 -9.98
CA ALA A 184 4.33 0.83 -8.91
C ALA A 184 5.82 1.07 -9.19
N ALA A 185 6.25 0.93 -10.45
CA ALA A 185 7.61 1.22 -10.87
C ALA A 185 7.93 2.72 -10.71
N LEU A 186 7.02 3.60 -11.15
CA LEU A 186 7.17 5.05 -10.97
C LEU A 186 7.24 5.44 -9.50
N ALA A 187 6.44 4.81 -8.63
CA ALA A 187 6.55 5.00 -7.19
C ALA A 187 7.96 4.64 -6.67
N CYS A 188 8.52 3.50 -7.10
CA CYS A 188 9.89 3.11 -6.74
C CYS A 188 10.93 4.08 -7.29
N ALA A 189 10.75 4.56 -8.53
CA ALA A 189 11.64 5.52 -9.16
C ALA A 189 11.67 6.87 -8.41
N MET A 190 10.52 7.36 -7.94
CA MET A 190 10.47 8.58 -7.12
C MET A 190 11.19 8.41 -5.78
N VAL A 191 11.08 7.25 -5.15
CA VAL A 191 11.82 6.95 -3.90
C VAL A 191 13.33 6.90 -4.16
N LEU A 192 13.76 6.39 -5.32
CA LEU A 192 15.16 6.41 -5.72
C LEU A 192 15.66 7.84 -6.01
N LEU A 193 14.84 8.65 -6.69
CA LEU A 193 15.12 10.07 -6.91
C LEU A 193 15.22 10.83 -5.58
N TYR A 194 14.37 10.53 -4.60
CA TYR A 194 14.48 11.06 -3.23
C TYR A 194 15.85 10.72 -2.61
N ALA A 195 16.30 9.46 -2.72
CA ALA A 195 17.60 9.06 -2.19
C ALA A 195 18.76 9.80 -2.87
N VAL A 196 18.74 9.92 -4.20
CA VAL A 196 19.75 10.67 -4.97
C VAL A 196 19.75 12.14 -4.57
N HIS A 197 18.57 12.77 -4.51
CA HIS A 197 18.40 14.15 -4.03
C HIS A 197 19.00 14.33 -2.64
N LYS A 198 18.71 13.41 -1.71
CA LYS A 198 19.25 13.45 -0.35
C LYS A 198 20.77 13.33 -0.33
N ILE A 199 21.37 12.42 -1.08
CA ILE A 199 22.82 12.29 -1.17
C ILE A 199 23.44 13.59 -1.71
N ALA A 200 22.92 14.11 -2.82
CA ALA A 200 23.41 15.35 -3.42
C ALA A 200 23.30 16.53 -2.45
N TYR A 201 22.19 16.61 -1.70
CA TYR A 201 22.00 17.63 -0.69
C TYR A 201 22.98 17.51 0.48
N LEU A 202 23.20 16.30 1.04
CA LEU A 202 24.15 16.10 2.13
C LEU A 202 25.57 16.50 1.73
N VAL A 203 25.97 16.22 0.48
CA VAL A 203 27.27 16.64 -0.07
C VAL A 203 27.34 18.16 -0.22
N ALA A 204 26.29 18.80 -0.74
CA ALA A 204 26.25 20.26 -0.90
C ALA A 204 26.29 20.98 0.45
N PHE A 205 25.53 20.47 1.44
CA PHE A 205 25.49 21.00 2.79
C PHE A 205 26.85 20.87 3.49
N GLY A 206 27.52 19.72 3.39
CA GLY A 206 28.87 19.53 3.94
C GLY A 206 29.94 20.42 3.29
N ARG A 207 29.70 20.92 2.07
CA ARG A 207 30.57 21.87 1.37
C ARG A 207 30.15 23.34 1.54
N ASN A 208 29.14 23.62 2.37
CA ASN A 208 28.58 24.96 2.57
C ASN A 208 28.15 25.65 1.27
N VAL A 209 27.61 24.89 0.31
CA VAL A 209 27.13 25.46 -0.96
C VAL A 209 25.76 26.08 -0.75
N ASP A 210 25.68 27.41 -0.86
CA ASP A 210 24.41 28.14 -0.88
C ASP A 210 23.99 28.45 -2.33
N ASN A 211 22.89 27.84 -2.79
CA ASN A 211 22.32 28.09 -4.09
C ASN A 211 20.80 27.82 -4.07
N TRP A 212 20.12 28.09 -5.18
CA TRP A 212 18.68 27.87 -5.30
C TRP A 212 18.25 26.45 -4.88
N TYR A 213 19.04 25.43 -5.23
CA TYR A 213 18.73 24.04 -4.90
C TYR A 213 18.81 23.76 -3.38
N THR A 214 19.85 24.23 -2.69
CA THR A 214 19.98 24.02 -1.24
C THR A 214 18.93 24.80 -0.44
N GLN A 215 18.50 25.96 -0.95
CA GLN A 215 17.39 26.75 -0.38
C GLN A 215 16.02 26.08 -0.53
N HIS A 216 15.78 25.32 -1.60
CA HIS A 216 14.50 24.65 -1.88
C HIS A 216 14.49 23.16 -1.53
N THR A 217 15.51 22.67 -0.81
CA THR A 217 15.67 21.23 -0.55
C THR A 217 14.51 20.62 0.25
N VAL A 218 13.94 21.35 1.20
CA VAL A 218 12.81 20.84 2.00
C VAL A 218 11.61 20.57 1.09
N GLN A 219 11.26 21.52 0.23
CA GLN A 219 10.16 21.40 -0.71
C GLN A 219 10.39 20.26 -1.71
N ILE A 220 11.62 20.16 -2.27
CA ILE A 220 11.98 19.08 -3.19
C ILE A 220 11.87 17.72 -2.48
N SER A 221 12.40 17.61 -1.26
CA SER A 221 12.31 16.38 -0.46
C SER A 221 10.87 15.99 -0.15
N LEU A 222 10.00 16.95 0.20
CA LEU A 222 8.59 16.71 0.47
C LEU A 222 7.86 16.26 -0.80
N PHE A 223 8.09 16.92 -1.93
CA PHE A 223 7.52 16.51 -3.21
C PHE A 223 7.93 15.07 -3.58
N LEU A 224 9.23 14.77 -3.48
CA LEU A 224 9.76 13.46 -3.82
C LEU A 224 9.25 12.35 -2.88
N ILE A 225 9.04 12.63 -1.60
CA ILE A 225 8.53 11.61 -0.66
C ILE A 225 7.00 11.43 -0.71
N MET A 226 6.27 12.46 -1.16
CA MET A 226 4.81 12.40 -1.31
C MET A 226 4.37 11.83 -2.66
N SER A 227 5.17 12.04 -3.71
CA SER A 227 4.86 11.55 -5.06
C SER A 227 4.65 10.03 -5.19
N PRO A 228 5.31 9.12 -4.44
CA PRO A 228 4.99 7.69 -4.46
C PRO A 228 3.55 7.41 -4.01
N LEU A 229 2.98 8.25 -3.15
CA LEU A 229 1.59 8.14 -2.68
C LEU A 229 0.62 8.54 -3.80
N LEU A 230 0.97 9.49 -4.67
CA LEU A 230 0.19 9.80 -5.87
C LEU A 230 0.15 8.60 -6.82
N PHE A 231 1.29 7.94 -7.04
CA PHE A 231 1.35 6.73 -7.85
C PHE A 231 0.61 5.55 -7.20
N ALA A 232 0.67 5.39 -5.88
CA ALA A 232 -0.15 4.42 -5.14
C ALA A 232 -1.65 4.73 -5.29
N GLY A 233 -2.03 6.00 -5.24
CA GLY A 233 -3.39 6.48 -5.51
C GLY A 233 -3.84 6.14 -6.93
N TYR A 234 -2.98 6.34 -7.93
CA TYR A 234 -3.25 5.91 -9.31
C TYR A 234 -3.44 4.40 -9.42
N VAL A 235 -2.59 3.59 -8.78
CA VAL A 235 -2.74 2.12 -8.76
C VAL A 235 -4.05 1.70 -8.10
N ALA A 236 -4.41 2.34 -6.98
CA ALA A 236 -5.68 2.11 -6.31
C ALA A 236 -6.87 2.52 -7.19
N TRP A 237 -6.76 3.63 -7.91
CA TRP A 237 -7.76 4.08 -8.87
C TRP A 237 -7.99 3.08 -10.00
N VAL A 238 -6.91 2.54 -10.59
CA VAL A 238 -7.01 1.49 -11.61
C VAL A 238 -7.79 0.29 -11.05
N TYR A 239 -7.47 -0.17 -9.84
CA TYR A 239 -8.22 -1.25 -9.18
C TYR A 239 -9.69 -0.90 -8.93
N VAL A 240 -10.00 0.32 -8.49
CA VAL A 240 -11.37 0.78 -8.27
C VAL A 240 -12.16 0.71 -9.57
N TRP A 241 -11.59 1.24 -10.65
CA TRP A 241 -12.27 1.34 -11.93
C TRP A 241 -12.48 -0.03 -12.57
N THR A 242 -11.49 -0.91 -12.52
CA THR A 242 -11.50 -2.14 -13.31
C THR A 242 -12.04 -3.35 -12.56
N SER A 243 -11.86 -3.39 -11.25
CA SER A 243 -12.25 -4.55 -10.43
C SER A 243 -13.41 -4.23 -9.51
N LEU A 244 -13.35 -3.10 -8.78
CA LEU A 244 -14.33 -2.80 -7.74
C LEU A 244 -15.67 -2.33 -8.31
N LEU A 245 -15.67 -1.38 -9.25
CA LEU A 245 -16.89 -0.86 -9.87
C LEU A 245 -17.68 -1.97 -10.58
N PRO A 246 -17.07 -2.79 -11.47
CA PRO A 246 -17.79 -3.93 -12.07
C PRO A 246 -18.29 -4.92 -11.02
N ARG A 247 -17.55 -5.15 -9.93
CA ARG A 247 -18.01 -6.00 -8.83
C ARG A 247 -19.20 -5.42 -8.09
N ILE A 248 -19.24 -4.11 -7.86
CA ILE A 248 -20.40 -3.42 -7.26
C ILE A 248 -21.60 -3.51 -8.19
N GLN A 249 -21.42 -3.30 -9.50
CA GLN A 249 -22.49 -3.45 -10.49
C GLN A 249 -23.02 -4.89 -10.52
N ARG A 250 -22.14 -5.90 -10.54
CA ARG A 250 -22.52 -7.32 -10.42
C ARG A 250 -23.27 -7.60 -9.12
N TYR A 251 -22.77 -7.08 -7.99
CA TYR A 251 -23.43 -7.23 -6.70
C TYR A 251 -24.83 -6.63 -6.70
N ARG A 252 -25.00 -5.41 -7.24
CA ARG A 252 -26.32 -4.76 -7.34
C ARG A 252 -27.29 -5.60 -8.18
N ARG A 253 -26.82 -6.15 -9.31
CA ARG A 253 -27.64 -7.06 -10.15
C ARG A 253 -28.00 -8.35 -9.40
N ILE A 254 -27.04 -9.01 -8.75
CA ILE A 254 -27.33 -10.24 -7.98
C ILE A 254 -28.37 -9.95 -6.89
N VAL A 255 -28.24 -8.83 -6.18
CA VAL A 255 -29.17 -8.46 -5.11
C VAL A 255 -30.56 -8.11 -5.67
N SER A 256 -30.66 -7.45 -6.83
CA SER A 256 -31.96 -7.10 -7.43
C SER A 256 -32.75 -8.31 -7.91
N TYR A 257 -32.07 -9.38 -8.32
CA TYR A 257 -32.71 -10.61 -8.81
C TYR A 257 -32.74 -11.74 -7.76
N MET A 258 -32.24 -11.50 -6.55
CA MET A 258 -32.03 -12.53 -5.52
C MET A 258 -33.32 -13.30 -5.15
N GLU A 259 -34.44 -12.58 -5.04
CA GLU A 259 -35.74 -13.19 -4.72
C GLU A 259 -36.25 -14.07 -5.87
N GLN A 260 -36.15 -13.59 -7.10
CA GLN A 260 -36.51 -14.36 -8.30
C GLN A 260 -35.68 -15.63 -8.44
N TRP A 261 -34.41 -15.60 -8.03
CA TRP A 261 -33.56 -16.80 -8.04
C TRP A 261 -34.00 -17.83 -7.01
N GLN A 262 -34.39 -17.37 -5.82
CA GLN A 262 -34.89 -18.26 -4.77
C GLN A 262 -36.23 -18.88 -5.16
N THR A 263 -37.10 -18.14 -5.84
CA THR A 263 -38.37 -18.69 -6.37
C THR A 263 -38.13 -19.65 -7.53
N LEU A 264 -37.24 -19.33 -8.47
CA LEU A 264 -36.92 -20.23 -9.59
C LEU A 264 -36.23 -21.51 -9.12
N ALA A 265 -35.35 -21.43 -8.12
CA ALA A 265 -34.71 -22.60 -7.53
C ALA A 265 -35.71 -23.54 -6.81
N THR A 266 -36.80 -23.00 -6.26
CA THR A 266 -37.84 -23.82 -5.62
C THR A 266 -38.87 -24.35 -6.60
N GLN A 267 -39.10 -23.67 -7.74
CA GLN A 267 -40.12 -24.02 -8.72
C GLN A 267 -39.61 -24.83 -9.92
N SER A 268 -38.34 -24.67 -10.30
CA SER A 268 -37.73 -25.42 -11.39
C SER A 268 -36.91 -26.56 -10.82
N ASN A 269 -37.09 -27.78 -11.36
CA ASN A 269 -36.13 -28.88 -11.19
C ASN A 269 -34.78 -28.59 -11.90
N ALA A 270 -34.49 -27.33 -12.20
CA ALA A 270 -33.24 -26.93 -12.79
C ALA A 270 -32.12 -27.24 -11.78
N ILE A 271 -31.06 -27.87 -12.27
CA ILE A 271 -29.88 -28.28 -11.51
C ILE A 271 -29.06 -27.02 -11.16
N LEU A 272 -29.65 -26.15 -10.34
CA LEU A 272 -28.94 -25.08 -9.67
C LEU A 272 -28.22 -25.74 -8.50
N ALA A 273 -26.89 -25.72 -8.49
CA ALA A 273 -26.19 -26.19 -7.31
C ALA A 273 -26.59 -25.29 -6.13
N ASP A 274 -27.20 -25.84 -5.09
CA ASP A 274 -27.73 -25.10 -3.92
C ASP A 274 -26.70 -24.15 -3.28
N ASN A 275 -25.40 -24.45 -3.46
CA ASN A 275 -24.30 -23.63 -2.98
C ASN A 275 -24.02 -22.34 -3.78
N LEU A 276 -24.63 -22.19 -4.96
CA LEU A 276 -24.45 -21.03 -5.86
C LEU A 276 -25.54 -19.96 -5.66
N ILE A 277 -26.70 -20.30 -5.09
CA ILE A 277 -27.81 -19.36 -4.88
C ILE A 277 -27.50 -18.51 -3.64
N PRO A 278 -27.31 -17.19 -3.77
CA PRO A 278 -26.99 -16.35 -2.64
C PRO A 278 -28.22 -16.16 -1.74
N SER A 279 -28.19 -16.77 -0.56
CA SER A 279 -29.26 -16.66 0.47
C SER A 279 -29.21 -15.36 1.30
N SER A 280 -28.16 -14.54 1.11
CA SER A 280 -27.99 -13.29 1.87
C SER A 280 -27.17 -12.26 1.09
N LYS A 281 -27.30 -10.97 1.44
CA LYS A 281 -26.46 -9.89 0.90
C LYS A 281 -24.95 -10.18 1.03
N ARG A 282 -24.55 -10.85 2.12
CA ARG A 282 -23.14 -11.24 2.34
C ARG A 282 -22.71 -12.37 1.40
N ALA A 283 -23.59 -13.31 1.07
CA ALA A 283 -23.33 -14.35 0.07
C ALA A 283 -23.29 -13.75 -1.35
N ALA A 284 -24.21 -12.84 -1.68
CA ALA A 284 -24.23 -12.10 -2.94
C ALA A 284 -22.92 -11.31 -3.17
N TRP A 285 -22.39 -10.66 -2.13
CA TRP A 285 -21.10 -9.95 -2.21
C TRP A 285 -19.91 -10.90 -2.42
N ARG A 286 -19.98 -12.14 -1.93
CA ARG A 286 -18.94 -13.15 -2.21
C ARG A 286 -19.08 -13.64 -3.65
N ALA A 287 -20.28 -13.95 -4.10
CA ALA A 287 -20.57 -14.40 -5.46
C ALA A 287 -20.13 -13.38 -6.53
N SER A 288 -20.28 -12.09 -6.27
CA SER A 288 -19.88 -11.02 -7.20
C SER A 288 -18.37 -10.95 -7.51
N ARG A 289 -17.52 -11.68 -6.76
CA ARG A 289 -16.06 -11.75 -7.02
C ARG A 289 -15.72 -12.44 -8.34
N ASN A 290 -16.49 -13.43 -8.76
CA ASN A 290 -16.19 -14.23 -9.93
C ASN A 290 -17.16 -13.85 -11.06
N SER A 291 -16.64 -13.27 -12.15
CA SER A 291 -17.44 -12.89 -13.31
C SER A 291 -18.12 -14.11 -13.94
N VAL A 292 -17.41 -15.23 -14.06
CA VAL A 292 -17.94 -16.48 -14.62
C VAL A 292 -19.09 -17.00 -13.78
N ALA A 293 -18.94 -17.02 -12.45
CA ALA A 293 -20.01 -17.45 -11.57
C ALA A 293 -21.24 -16.54 -11.71
N SER A 294 -21.04 -15.22 -11.76
CA SER A 294 -22.17 -14.29 -11.95
C SER A 294 -22.86 -14.42 -13.30
N THR A 295 -22.11 -14.67 -14.38
CA THR A 295 -22.67 -14.88 -15.71
C THR A 295 -23.42 -16.19 -15.80
N ARG A 296 -22.85 -17.27 -15.23
CA ARG A 296 -23.49 -18.58 -15.16
C ARG A 296 -24.84 -18.50 -14.46
N LEU A 297 -24.90 -17.80 -13.33
CA LEU A 297 -26.15 -17.59 -12.62
C LEU A 297 -27.19 -16.79 -13.43
N MET A 298 -26.75 -15.83 -14.26
CA MET A 298 -27.65 -15.09 -15.16
C MET A 298 -28.18 -15.95 -16.32
N VAL A 299 -27.36 -16.86 -16.85
CA VAL A 299 -27.80 -17.80 -17.89
C VAL A 299 -28.78 -18.81 -17.31
N GLU A 300 -28.47 -19.38 -16.15
CA GLU A 300 -29.34 -20.34 -15.46
C GLU A 300 -30.71 -19.73 -15.12
N MET A 301 -30.80 -18.41 -14.85
CA MET A 301 -32.09 -17.71 -14.73
C MET A 301 -32.89 -17.73 -16.03
N VAL A 302 -32.27 -17.35 -17.15
CA VAL A 302 -32.95 -17.23 -18.44
C VAL A 302 -33.46 -18.59 -18.88
N ASP A 303 -32.64 -19.63 -18.68
CA ASP A 303 -33.02 -21.01 -18.97
C ASP A 303 -34.15 -21.47 -18.04
N GLY A 304 -34.08 -21.17 -16.74
CA GLY A 304 -35.13 -21.48 -15.76
C GLY A 304 -36.47 -20.81 -16.07
N GLU A 305 -36.47 -19.54 -16.47
CA GLU A 305 -37.67 -18.82 -16.90
C GLU A 305 -38.28 -19.44 -18.17
N ALA A 306 -37.46 -19.83 -19.14
CA ALA A 306 -37.93 -20.46 -20.36
C ALA A 306 -38.61 -21.81 -20.07
N VAL A 307 -38.00 -22.63 -19.20
CA VAL A 307 -38.57 -23.92 -18.75
C VAL A 307 -39.88 -23.71 -18.00
N ALA A 308 -39.95 -22.74 -17.09
CA ALA A 308 -41.17 -22.44 -16.33
C ALA A 308 -42.33 -21.98 -17.25
N ARG A 309 -42.04 -21.14 -18.26
CA ARG A 309 -43.04 -20.72 -19.26
C ARG A 309 -43.50 -21.87 -20.14
N GLN A 310 -42.60 -22.77 -20.53
CA GLN A 310 -42.96 -23.93 -21.34
C GLN A 310 -43.87 -24.89 -20.55
N ALA A 311 -43.56 -25.12 -19.27
CA ALA A 311 -44.40 -25.92 -18.37
C ALA A 311 -45.81 -25.33 -18.19
N SER A 312 -45.93 -24.00 -18.01
CA SER A 312 -47.24 -23.35 -17.87
C SER A 312 -48.06 -23.37 -19.16
N THR A 313 -47.41 -23.28 -20.33
CA THR A 313 -48.07 -23.36 -21.64
C THR A 313 -48.63 -24.77 -21.89
N ILE A 314 -47.88 -25.81 -21.55
CA ILE A 314 -48.32 -27.22 -21.69
C ILE A 314 -49.49 -27.54 -20.74
N LEU A 315 -49.47 -27.00 -19.52
CA LEU A 315 -50.55 -27.17 -18.55
C LEU A 315 -51.81 -26.36 -18.93
N GLY A 316 -51.64 -25.22 -19.59
CA GLY A 316 -52.76 -24.41 -20.12
C GLY A 316 -53.44 -25.03 -21.35
N ALA A 317 -52.70 -25.74 -22.20
CA ALA A 317 -53.24 -26.42 -23.39
C ALA A 317 -53.99 -27.73 -23.09
N LYS A 318 -53.96 -28.21 -21.83
CA LYS A 318 -54.66 -29.42 -21.37
C LYS A 318 -55.99 -29.12 -20.65
N LYS A 319 -56.45 -27.87 -20.66
CA LYS A 319 -57.81 -27.47 -20.24
C LYS A 319 -58.64 -27.18 -21.48
#